data_AF-A0A934P864-F1
#
_entry.id   AF-A0A934P864-F1
#
_cell.length_a   1.000
_cell.length_b   1.000
_cell.length_c   1.000
_cell.angle_alpha   90.00
_cell.angle_beta   90.00
_cell.angle_gamma   90.00
#
_symmetry.space_group_name_H-M   'P 1'
#
loop_
_entity.id
_entity.type
_entity.pdbx_description
1 polymer ?
#
loop_
_entity_poly.entity_id
_entity_poly.type
_entity_poly.pdbx_seq_one_letter_code
_entity_poly.pdbx_strand_id
1 'polypeptide(L)'
;MVLGIAIAAQVRGTDSGDNLDSARPADLLAVLDNLNRREASLRQEISALQQTLDSLEGSGSAAALDEARARLTALSIQVGTVGAVGPGVVVRIDDPERKVTADVLLALFQELRGAGAEALEFGGALGDRVRIGVDTWVSGSPGSIVLDGRAQAAPYVVTAIGDAPTLAAALNIPGGVADTVSRSGGKLAIEQSREVTVTALRELKPHTYSQPGN
;
A
#
# COMPACT_ATOMS: atom_id res chain seq x y z
N MET A 1 33.44 14.27 57.68
CA MET A 1 32.38 13.38 57.18
C MET A 1 31.52 14.20 56.24
N VAL A 2 31.63 13.98 54.93
CA VAL A 2 30.86 14.72 53.92
C VAL A 2 29.81 13.76 53.38
N LEU A 3 28.54 14.11 53.58
CA LEU A 3 27.38 13.34 53.14
C LEU A 3 26.94 13.88 51.77
N GLY A 4 27.04 13.05 50.73
CA GLY A 4 26.59 13.39 49.39
C GLY A 4 25.11 13.05 49.20
N ILE A 5 24.34 13.99 48.67
CA ILE A 5 22.95 13.79 48.24
C ILE A 5 22.98 13.33 46.78
N ALA A 6 22.41 12.16 46.48
CA ALA A 6 22.18 11.71 45.11
C ALA A 6 20.72 11.98 44.71
N ILE A 7 20.51 12.72 43.62
CA ILE A 7 19.20 12.92 43.01
C ILE A 7 19.07 11.91 41.86
N ALA A 8 18.15 10.95 42.00
CA ALA A 8 17.78 10.07 40.90
C ALA A 8 16.61 10.69 40.12
N ALA A 9 16.85 11.06 38.86
CA ALA A 9 15.77 11.43 37.94
C ALA A 9 15.20 10.16 37.31
N GLN A 10 13.96 9.80 37.67
CA GLN A 10 13.26 8.70 37.02
C GLN A 10 12.73 9.16 35.66
N VAL A 11 13.34 8.67 34.58
CA VAL A 11 12.85 8.88 33.21
C VAL A 11 11.65 7.98 32.98
N ARG A 12 10.49 8.57 32.68
CA ARG A 12 9.32 7.83 32.23
C ARG A 12 9.41 7.72 30.71
N GLY A 13 9.70 6.52 30.22
CA GLY A 13 9.71 6.22 28.79
C GLY A 13 8.31 6.38 28.23
N THR A 14 8.15 7.21 27.22
CA THR A 14 7.00 7.18 26.31
C THR A 14 7.21 6.01 25.36
N ASP A 15 6.52 4.90 25.62
CA ASP A 15 6.39 3.80 24.66
C ASP A 15 5.53 4.26 23.47
N SER A 16 6.20 4.82 22.46
CA SER A 16 5.64 4.97 21.13
C SER A 16 5.99 3.72 20.34
N GLY A 17 5.11 2.71 20.41
CA GLY A 17 5.29 1.43 19.74
C GLY A 17 3.96 0.70 19.62
N ASP A 18 3.32 0.91 18.47
CA ASP A 18 2.32 0.09 17.78
C ASP A 18 1.59 -1.00 18.60
N ASN A 19 0.30 -0.79 18.87
CA ASN A 19 -0.52 -1.75 19.62
C ASN A 19 -1.93 -1.87 19.02
N LEU A 20 -2.00 -2.11 17.71
CA LEU A 20 -3.25 -2.43 17.01
C LEU A 20 -3.84 -3.79 17.45
N ASP A 21 -3.04 -4.68 18.04
CA ASP A 21 -3.50 -5.92 18.68
C ASP A 21 -4.33 -5.69 19.96
N SER A 22 -4.28 -4.48 20.53
CA SER A 22 -5.08 -4.06 21.69
C SER A 22 -6.24 -3.13 21.34
N ALA A 23 -6.34 -2.71 20.08
CA ALA A 23 -7.41 -1.83 19.63
C ALA A 23 -8.76 -2.57 19.69
N ARG A 24 -9.78 -1.91 20.23
CA ARG A 24 -11.11 -2.54 20.28
C ARG A 24 -11.59 -2.73 18.83
N PRO A 25 -12.26 -3.84 18.49
CA PRO A 25 -12.81 -4.06 17.15
C PRO A 25 -13.66 -2.88 16.63
N ALA A 26 -14.31 -2.14 17.52
CA ALA A 26 -15.06 -0.93 17.21
C ALA A 26 -14.18 0.22 16.69
N ASP A 27 -12.97 0.38 17.21
CA ASP A 27 -12.04 1.44 16.82
C ASP A 27 -11.41 1.12 15.44
N LEU A 28 -11.09 -0.16 15.20
CA LEU A 28 -10.64 -0.63 13.88
C LEU A 28 -11.73 -0.47 12.80
N LEU A 29 -12.98 -0.75 13.16
CA LEU A 29 -14.13 -0.49 12.29
C LEU A 29 -14.31 1.01 12.00
N ALA A 30 -14.10 1.87 12.99
CA ALA A 30 -14.19 3.32 12.80
C ALA A 30 -13.07 3.86 11.88
N VAL A 31 -11.84 3.35 12.00
CA VAL A 31 -10.73 3.70 11.10
C VAL A 31 -11.03 3.23 9.67
N LEU A 32 -11.48 1.98 9.49
CA LEU A 32 -11.84 1.45 8.18
C LEU A 32 -13.00 2.23 7.55
N ASP A 33 -14.02 2.57 8.33
CA ASP A 33 -15.15 3.39 7.88
C ASP A 33 -14.68 4.81 7.47
N ASN A 34 -13.76 5.41 8.20
CA ASN A 34 -13.17 6.70 7.83
C ASN A 34 -12.40 6.61 6.50
N LEU A 35 -11.56 5.58 6.32
CA LEU A 35 -10.83 5.34 5.08
C LEU A 35 -11.77 5.11 3.90
N ASN A 36 -12.82 4.32 4.09
CA ASN A 36 -13.84 4.08 3.07
C ASN A 36 -14.60 5.35 2.69
N ARG A 37 -14.96 6.21 3.66
CA ARG A 37 -15.58 7.51 3.38
C ARG A 37 -14.63 8.43 2.62
N ARG A 38 -13.35 8.45 2.98
CA ARG A 38 -12.35 9.24 2.28
C ARG A 38 -12.19 8.78 0.84
N GLU A 39 -12.11 7.47 0.60
CA GLU A 39 -12.08 6.91 -0.75
C GLU A 39 -13.33 7.31 -1.56
N ALA A 40 -14.52 7.22 -0.98
CA ALA A 40 -15.77 7.60 -1.63
C ALA A 40 -15.81 9.09 -2.02
N SER A 41 -15.30 9.98 -1.16
CA SER A 41 -15.18 11.40 -1.46
C SER A 41 -14.20 11.66 -2.62
N LEU A 42 -13.05 10.99 -2.66
CA LEU A 42 -12.09 11.11 -3.76
C LEU A 42 -12.70 10.64 -5.09
N ARG A 43 -13.51 9.57 -5.08
CA ARG A 43 -14.22 9.09 -6.28
C ARG A 43 -15.21 10.11 -6.83
N GLN A 44 -15.92 10.83 -5.97
CA GLN A 44 -16.79 11.93 -6.43
C GLN A 44 -16.01 13.08 -7.02
N GLU A 45 -14.89 13.45 -6.39
CA GLU A 45 -14.04 14.52 -6.90
C GLU A 45 -13.49 14.16 -8.29
N ILE A 46 -13.08 12.90 -8.51
CA ILE A 46 -12.72 12.37 -9.83
C ILE A 46 -13.87 12.55 -10.82
N SER A 47 -15.09 12.16 -10.45
CA SER A 47 -16.27 12.28 -11.33
C SER A 47 -16.60 13.75 -11.67
N ALA A 48 -16.51 14.65 -10.69
CA ALA A 48 -16.74 16.08 -10.89
C ALA A 48 -15.65 16.72 -11.76
N LEU A 49 -14.39 16.31 -11.60
CA LEU A 49 -13.27 16.78 -12.43
C LEU A 49 -13.40 16.29 -13.87
N GLN A 50 -13.84 15.05 -14.08
CA GLN A 50 -14.14 14.52 -15.41
C GLN A 50 -15.21 15.38 -16.11
N GLN A 51 -16.33 15.66 -15.43
CA GLN A 51 -17.38 16.54 -15.97
C GLN A 51 -16.88 17.97 -16.24
N THR A 52 -16.01 18.48 -15.35
CA THR A 52 -15.40 19.80 -15.52
C THR A 52 -14.52 19.83 -16.76
N LEU A 53 -13.68 18.80 -16.98
CA LEU A 53 -12.88 18.68 -18.20
C LEU A 53 -13.75 18.62 -19.44
N ASP A 54 -14.79 17.79 -19.46
CA ASP A 54 -15.72 17.68 -20.59
C ASP A 54 -16.35 19.04 -20.96
N SER A 55 -16.66 19.87 -19.96
CA SER A 55 -17.18 21.23 -20.18
C SER A 55 -16.12 22.26 -20.61
N LEU A 56 -14.86 22.06 -20.22
CA LEU A 56 -13.75 22.94 -20.56
C LEU A 56 -13.16 22.64 -21.94
N GLU A 57 -13.34 21.45 -22.51
CA GLU A 57 -12.76 21.05 -23.81
C GLU A 57 -13.19 21.94 -24.98
N GLY A 58 -14.27 22.72 -24.85
CA GLY A 58 -14.74 23.66 -25.86
C GLY A 58 -14.49 25.16 -25.57
N SER A 59 -14.18 25.55 -24.33
CA SER A 59 -14.15 26.97 -23.93
C SER A 59 -13.14 27.33 -22.82
N GLY A 60 -12.41 26.35 -22.29
CA GLY A 60 -11.42 26.54 -21.23
C GLY A 60 -10.07 27.08 -21.76
N SER A 61 -9.30 27.73 -20.87
CA SER A 61 -7.91 28.04 -21.19
C SER A 61 -7.05 26.77 -21.11
N ALA A 62 -5.98 26.71 -21.91
CA ALA A 62 -5.06 25.57 -21.90
C ALA A 62 -4.50 25.27 -20.50
N ALA A 63 -4.14 26.31 -19.74
CA ALA A 63 -3.64 26.17 -18.37
C ALA A 63 -4.69 25.58 -17.40
N ALA A 64 -5.97 25.94 -17.54
CA ALA A 64 -7.04 25.38 -16.70
C ALA A 64 -7.30 23.90 -17.03
N LEU A 65 -7.22 23.53 -18.31
CA LEU A 65 -7.32 22.14 -18.76
C LEU A 65 -6.16 21.29 -18.22
N ASP A 66 -4.93 21.80 -18.29
CA ASP A 66 -3.74 21.09 -17.81
C ASP A 66 -3.80 20.85 -16.29
N GLU A 67 -4.18 21.86 -15.51
CA GLU A 67 -4.34 21.74 -14.06
C GLU A 67 -5.43 20.73 -13.68
N ALA A 68 -6.59 20.78 -14.34
CA ALA A 68 -7.68 19.84 -14.09
C ALA A 68 -7.29 18.40 -14.47
N ARG A 69 -6.55 18.20 -15.57
CA ARG A 69 -6.01 16.90 -15.98
C ARG A 69 -4.98 16.37 -14.99
N ALA A 70 -4.07 17.23 -14.51
CA ALA A 70 -3.08 16.86 -13.50
C ALA A 70 -3.75 16.41 -12.20
N ARG A 71 -4.73 17.17 -11.71
CA ARG A 71 -5.49 16.82 -10.50
C ARG A 71 -6.30 15.52 -10.68
N LEU A 72 -6.99 15.36 -11.80
CA LEU A 72 -7.72 14.13 -12.12
C LEU A 72 -6.78 12.91 -12.13
N THR A 73 -5.61 13.05 -12.75
CA THR A 73 -4.60 11.98 -12.81
C THR A 73 -4.09 11.61 -11.42
N ALA A 74 -3.73 12.61 -10.61
CA ALA A 74 -3.25 12.39 -9.24
C ALA A 74 -4.28 11.64 -8.38
N LEU A 75 -5.55 12.08 -8.41
CA LEU A 75 -6.62 11.42 -7.66
C LEU A 75 -6.90 10.01 -8.19
N SER A 76 -6.88 9.81 -9.51
CA SER A 76 -7.12 8.50 -10.13
C SER A 76 -6.02 7.49 -9.78
N ILE A 77 -4.76 7.94 -9.70
CA ILE A 77 -3.64 7.12 -9.23
C ILE A 77 -3.85 6.76 -7.75
N GLN A 78 -4.25 7.73 -6.93
CA GLN A 78 -4.46 7.53 -5.50
C GLN A 78 -5.55 6.49 -5.20
N VAL A 79 -6.67 6.50 -5.93
CA VAL A 79 -7.72 5.48 -5.77
C VAL A 79 -7.42 4.18 -6.54
N GLY A 80 -6.39 4.18 -7.39
CA GLY A 80 -5.93 3.03 -8.17
C GLY A 80 -6.77 2.70 -9.41
N THR A 81 -7.51 3.66 -9.97
CA THR A 81 -8.34 3.46 -11.18
C THR A 81 -7.56 3.65 -12.48
N VAL A 82 -6.35 4.20 -12.41
CA VAL A 82 -5.41 4.29 -13.53
C VAL A 82 -4.04 3.72 -13.14
N GLY A 83 -3.27 3.35 -14.16
CA GLY A 83 -1.88 2.96 -14.00
C GLY A 83 -1.00 4.12 -13.53
N ALA A 84 0.17 3.80 -13.00
CA ALA A 84 1.14 4.77 -12.52
C ALA A 84 2.56 4.38 -12.95
N VAL A 85 3.41 5.39 -13.14
CA VAL A 85 4.82 5.22 -13.49
C VAL A 85 5.65 6.13 -12.59
N GLY A 86 6.77 5.64 -12.07
CA GLY A 86 7.67 6.42 -11.24
C GLY A 86 8.88 5.63 -10.78
N PRO A 87 9.79 6.24 -9.99
CA PRO A 87 10.87 5.50 -9.34
C PRO A 87 10.29 4.48 -8.37
N GLY A 88 11.06 3.43 -8.08
CA GLY A 88 10.58 2.41 -7.18
C GLY A 88 11.41 1.14 -7.13
N VAL A 89 10.77 0.06 -6.68
CA VAL A 89 11.38 -1.26 -6.57
C VAL A 89 10.53 -2.34 -7.21
N VAL A 90 11.20 -3.35 -7.75
CA VAL A 90 10.60 -4.65 -8.09
C VAL A 90 11.15 -5.67 -7.09
N VAL A 91 10.27 -6.22 -6.27
CA VAL A 91 10.58 -7.25 -5.28
C VAL A 91 10.15 -8.60 -5.83
N ARG A 92 11.07 -9.56 -5.91
CA ARG A 92 10.78 -10.94 -6.31
C ARG A 92 10.97 -11.87 -5.13
N ILE A 93 10.00 -12.74 -4.90
CA ILE A 93 10.04 -13.78 -3.88
C ILE A 93 9.94 -15.14 -4.55
N ASP A 94 11.04 -15.88 -4.54
CA ASP A 94 11.05 -17.30 -4.88
C ASP A 94 10.67 -18.11 -3.62
N ASP A 95 9.73 -19.05 -3.74
CA ASP A 95 9.25 -19.89 -2.63
C ASP A 95 9.17 -21.37 -3.06
N PRO A 96 10.32 -22.03 -3.30
CA PRO A 96 10.34 -23.41 -3.80
C PRO A 96 9.76 -24.41 -2.80
N GLU A 97 9.88 -24.13 -1.50
CA GLU A 97 9.37 -24.98 -0.42
C GLU A 97 7.89 -24.72 -0.10
N ARG A 98 7.26 -23.72 -0.75
CA ARG A 98 5.86 -23.32 -0.53
C ARG A 98 5.57 -23.03 0.93
N LYS A 99 6.37 -22.17 1.54
CA LYS A 99 6.31 -21.82 2.97
C LYS A 99 6.00 -20.36 3.22
N VAL A 100 6.01 -19.50 2.19
CA VAL A 100 5.60 -18.10 2.34
C VAL A 100 4.10 -18.05 2.64
N THR A 101 3.75 -17.48 3.79
CA THR A 101 2.37 -17.36 4.28
C THR A 101 1.72 -16.04 3.83
N ALA A 102 0.40 -15.97 4.01
CA ALA A 102 -0.36 -14.73 3.85
C ALA A 102 0.19 -13.59 4.73
N ASP A 103 0.56 -13.89 5.97
CA ASP A 103 1.09 -12.89 6.93
C ASP A 103 2.41 -12.28 6.45
N VAL A 104 3.29 -13.07 5.82
CA VAL A 104 4.55 -12.57 5.26
C VAL A 104 4.29 -11.59 4.11
N LEU A 105 3.32 -11.90 3.23
CA LEU A 105 2.95 -11.01 2.14
C LEU A 105 2.24 -9.75 2.65
N LEU A 106 1.41 -9.88 3.69
CA LEU A 106 0.81 -8.73 4.34
C LEU A 106 1.88 -7.82 4.95
N ALA A 107 2.84 -8.38 5.69
CA ALA A 107 3.96 -7.63 6.25
C ALA A 107 4.75 -6.92 5.14
N LEU A 108 5.05 -7.59 4.03
CA LEU A 108 5.68 -6.97 2.86
C LEU A 108 4.93 -5.73 2.37
N PHE A 109 3.60 -5.81 2.23
CA PHE A 109 2.79 -4.66 1.81
C PHE A 109 2.82 -3.53 2.83
N GLN A 110 2.80 -3.86 4.13
CA GLN A 110 2.84 -2.87 5.20
C GLN A 110 4.19 -2.18 5.31
N GLU A 111 5.31 -2.91 5.17
CA GLU A 111 6.64 -2.30 5.14
C GLU A 111 6.77 -1.32 3.97
N LEU A 112 6.31 -1.71 2.78
CA LEU A 112 6.33 -0.82 1.61
C LEU A 112 5.47 0.43 1.83
N ARG A 113 4.25 0.29 2.38
CA ARG A 113 3.40 1.45 2.72
C ARG A 113 4.06 2.34 3.77
N GLY A 114 4.60 1.75 4.83
CA GLY A 114 5.28 2.47 5.91
C GLY A 114 6.51 3.23 5.41
N ALA A 115 7.18 2.70 4.39
CA ALA A 115 8.29 3.34 3.70
C ALA A 115 7.89 4.39 2.64
N GLY A 116 6.59 4.64 2.47
CA GLY A 116 6.08 5.67 1.57
C GLY A 116 5.80 5.20 0.14
N ALA A 117 5.52 3.91 -0.08
CA ALA A 117 5.06 3.45 -1.39
C ALA A 117 3.71 4.10 -1.75
N GLU A 118 3.64 4.69 -2.94
CA GLU A 118 2.47 5.44 -3.44
C GLU A 118 1.54 4.55 -4.27
N ALA A 119 2.09 3.55 -4.96
CA ALA A 119 1.34 2.56 -5.72
C ALA A 119 2.02 1.20 -5.66
N LEU A 120 1.22 0.15 -5.54
CA LEU A 120 1.67 -1.22 -5.31
C LEU A 120 0.90 -2.17 -6.23
N GLU A 121 1.63 -3.01 -6.95
CA GLU A 121 1.08 -4.09 -7.76
C GLU A 121 1.67 -5.41 -7.28
N PHE A 122 0.83 -6.42 -7.08
CA PHE A 122 1.25 -7.77 -6.75
C PHE A 122 0.83 -8.73 -7.86
N GLY A 123 1.69 -9.69 -8.19
CA GLY A 123 1.33 -10.82 -9.03
C GLY A 123 2.15 -12.06 -8.71
N GLY A 124 1.61 -13.22 -9.03
CA GLY A 124 2.28 -14.49 -8.98
C GLY A 124 2.44 -15.14 -10.35
N ALA A 125 2.95 -16.36 -10.36
CA ALA A 125 3.14 -17.16 -11.57
C ALA A 125 1.84 -17.55 -12.29
N LEU A 126 0.69 -17.42 -11.63
CA LEU A 126 -0.63 -17.70 -12.22
C LEU A 126 -1.13 -16.58 -13.16
N GLY A 127 -0.39 -15.47 -13.28
CA GLY A 127 -0.61 -14.43 -14.30
C GLY A 127 -1.51 -13.27 -13.87
N ASP A 128 -2.39 -13.48 -12.89
CA ASP A 128 -3.26 -12.41 -12.39
C ASP A 128 -2.50 -11.40 -11.53
N ARG A 129 -2.65 -10.11 -11.86
CA ARG A 129 -2.09 -9.00 -11.09
C ARG A 129 -3.17 -8.27 -10.31
N VAL A 130 -2.82 -7.78 -9.13
CA VAL A 130 -3.71 -7.07 -8.22
C VAL A 130 -3.08 -5.73 -7.85
N ARG A 131 -3.86 -4.65 -8.02
CA ARG A 131 -3.52 -3.34 -7.48
C ARG A 131 -3.80 -3.35 -5.98
N ILE A 132 -2.76 -3.27 -5.16
CA ILE A 132 -2.91 -3.24 -3.70
C ILE A 132 -3.53 -1.91 -3.30
N GLY A 133 -4.72 -1.98 -2.69
CA GLY A 133 -5.45 -0.86 -2.13
C GLY A 133 -5.46 -0.87 -0.59
N VAL A 134 -6.32 -0.01 -0.03
CA VAL A 134 -6.52 0.11 1.42
C VAL A 134 -7.31 -1.06 2.01
N ASP A 135 -8.17 -1.69 1.22
CA ASP A 135 -9.04 -2.81 1.60
C ASP A 135 -8.55 -4.16 1.04
N THR A 136 -7.39 -4.17 0.40
CA THR A 136 -6.80 -5.42 -0.13
C THR A 136 -6.56 -6.40 1.00
N TRP A 137 -6.97 -7.64 0.79
CA TRP A 137 -6.83 -8.72 1.75
C TRP A 137 -6.11 -9.91 1.14
N VAL A 138 -5.33 -10.59 1.98
CA VAL A 138 -4.60 -11.81 1.64
C VAL A 138 -5.06 -12.94 2.55
N SER A 139 -5.24 -14.14 2.00
CA SER A 139 -5.64 -15.34 2.74
C SER A 139 -5.07 -16.60 2.07
N GLY A 140 -5.49 -17.76 2.55
CA GLY A 140 -5.09 -19.06 2.03
C GLY A 140 -3.99 -19.71 2.86
N SER A 141 -3.34 -20.70 2.28
CA SER A 141 -2.25 -21.45 2.92
C SER A 141 -0.98 -21.34 2.08
N PRO A 142 0.21 -21.60 2.66
CA PRO A 142 1.44 -21.59 1.89
C PRO A 142 1.36 -22.44 0.61
N GLY A 143 1.79 -21.86 -0.52
CA GLY A 143 1.65 -22.44 -1.86
C GLY A 143 0.27 -22.31 -2.52
N SER A 144 -0.73 -21.78 -1.82
CA SER A 144 -2.08 -21.49 -2.31
C SER A 144 -2.60 -20.20 -1.68
N ILE A 145 -1.97 -19.09 -2.08
CA ILE A 145 -2.34 -17.75 -1.61
C ILE A 145 -3.54 -17.25 -2.41
N VAL A 146 -4.44 -16.52 -1.76
CA VAL A 146 -5.53 -15.80 -2.41
C VAL A 146 -5.44 -14.33 -2.04
N LEU A 147 -5.38 -13.46 -3.04
CA LEU A 147 -5.31 -12.00 -2.88
C LEU A 147 -6.49 -11.36 -3.61
N ASP A 148 -7.34 -10.66 -2.86
CA ASP A 148 -8.59 -10.07 -3.38
C ASP A 148 -9.44 -11.06 -4.19
N GLY A 149 -9.49 -12.32 -3.74
CA GLY A 149 -10.23 -13.41 -4.39
C GLY A 149 -9.51 -14.06 -5.57
N ARG A 150 -8.33 -13.57 -5.96
CA ARG A 150 -7.54 -14.12 -7.07
C ARG A 150 -6.48 -15.09 -6.51
N ALA A 151 -6.43 -16.30 -7.06
CA ALA A 151 -5.43 -17.28 -6.66
C ALA A 151 -4.03 -16.87 -7.14
N GLN A 152 -3.03 -17.05 -6.28
CA GLN A 152 -1.66 -16.64 -6.49
C GLN A 152 -0.71 -17.79 -6.13
N ALA A 153 0.34 -17.95 -6.91
CA ALA A 153 1.40 -18.93 -6.65
C ALA A 153 2.77 -18.32 -6.90
N ALA A 154 3.77 -18.80 -6.17
CA ALA A 154 5.15 -18.36 -6.31
C ALA A 154 5.74 -18.73 -7.70
N PRO A 155 6.76 -18.01 -8.19
CA PRO A 155 7.35 -16.81 -7.57
C PRO A 155 6.38 -15.63 -7.54
N TYR A 156 6.46 -14.84 -6.47
CA TYR A 156 5.68 -13.62 -6.30
C TYR A 156 6.51 -12.41 -6.72
N VAL A 157 5.84 -11.41 -7.30
CA VAL A 157 6.43 -10.15 -7.71
C VAL A 157 5.61 -9.01 -7.15
N VAL A 158 6.28 -8.06 -6.50
CA VAL A 158 5.70 -6.79 -6.06
C VAL A 158 6.40 -5.65 -6.78
N THR A 159 5.65 -4.85 -7.51
CA THR A 159 6.12 -3.58 -8.06
C THR A 159 5.62 -2.46 -7.17
N ALA A 160 6.51 -1.64 -6.64
CA ALA A 160 6.18 -0.54 -5.75
C ALA A 160 6.78 0.78 -6.27
N ILE A 161 5.96 1.81 -6.43
CA ILE A 161 6.39 3.17 -6.77
C ILE A 161 6.64 3.94 -5.47
N GLY A 162 7.77 4.64 -5.38
CA GLY A 162 8.19 5.46 -4.25
C GLY A 162 9.71 5.73 -4.30
N ASP A 163 10.26 6.32 -3.24
CA ASP A 163 11.73 6.52 -3.16
C ASP A 163 12.44 5.17 -3.07
N ALA A 164 13.08 4.75 -4.17
CA ALA A 164 13.63 3.39 -4.30
C ALA A 164 14.66 3.03 -3.19
N PRO A 165 15.58 3.92 -2.77
CA PRO A 165 16.46 3.65 -1.64
C PRO A 165 15.70 3.45 -0.32
N THR A 166 14.70 4.28 -0.02
CA THR A 166 13.89 4.17 1.20
C THR A 166 13.08 2.88 1.22
N LEU A 167 12.42 2.53 0.11
CA LEU A 167 11.67 1.27 -0.03
C LEU A 167 12.60 0.06 0.16
N ALA A 168 13.77 0.06 -0.50
CA ALA A 168 14.72 -1.03 -0.38
C ALA A 168 15.31 -1.15 1.04
N ALA A 169 15.57 -0.02 1.71
CA ALA A 169 16.07 -0.01 3.09
C ALA A 169 15.05 -0.61 4.06
N ALA A 170 13.76 -0.25 3.93
CA ALA A 170 12.70 -0.78 4.78
C ALA A 170 12.58 -2.31 4.69
N LEU A 171 12.66 -2.87 3.49
CA LEU A 171 12.58 -4.33 3.29
C LEU A 171 13.78 -5.11 3.87
N ASN A 172 14.92 -4.44 4.02
CA ASN A 172 16.16 -5.03 4.55
C ASN A 172 16.38 -4.75 6.05
N ILE A 173 15.37 -4.22 6.76
CA ILE A 173 15.46 -4.04 8.21
C ILE A 173 15.71 -5.41 8.87
N PRO A 174 16.74 -5.54 9.73
CA PRO A 174 17.03 -6.80 10.43
C PRO A 174 15.83 -7.32 11.21
N GLY A 175 15.55 -8.60 11.07
CA GLY A 175 14.37 -9.26 11.64
C GLY A 175 13.09 -9.12 10.82
N GLY A 176 13.07 -8.24 9.82
CA GLY A 176 11.89 -7.90 9.00
C GLY A 176 11.56 -8.91 7.90
N VAL A 177 10.99 -8.41 6.80
CA VAL A 177 10.40 -9.23 5.73
C VAL A 177 11.44 -10.08 5.00
N ALA A 178 12.59 -9.52 4.61
CA ALA A 178 13.63 -10.27 3.92
C ALA A 178 14.16 -11.47 4.74
N ASP A 179 14.38 -11.26 6.04
CA ASP A 179 14.80 -12.30 6.96
C ASP A 179 13.70 -13.34 7.19
N THR A 180 12.44 -12.90 7.27
CA THR A 180 11.29 -13.80 7.46
C THR A 180 11.07 -14.71 6.25
N VAL A 181 11.17 -14.17 5.03
CA VAL A 181 11.14 -14.97 3.79
C VAL A 181 12.28 -15.98 3.77
N SER A 182 13.51 -15.54 4.11
CA SER A 182 14.69 -16.41 4.13
C SER A 182 14.57 -17.54 5.16
N ARG A 183 14.08 -17.25 6.38
CA ARG A 183 13.80 -18.28 7.41
C ARG A 183 12.73 -19.29 6.96
N SER A 184 11.83 -18.87 6.09
CA SER A 184 10.80 -19.74 5.51
C SER A 184 11.33 -20.59 4.35
N GLY A 185 12.61 -20.49 3.97
CA GLY A 185 13.19 -21.23 2.84
C GLY A 185 12.92 -20.57 1.47
N GLY A 186 12.37 -19.35 1.47
CA GLY A 186 12.24 -18.54 0.27
C GLY A 186 13.47 -17.67 0.02
N LYS A 187 13.51 -17.00 -1.13
CA LYS A 187 14.52 -16.00 -1.48
C LYS A 187 13.84 -14.72 -1.92
N LEU A 188 14.18 -13.62 -1.26
CA LEU A 188 13.72 -12.29 -1.62
C LEU A 188 14.84 -11.55 -2.37
N ALA A 189 14.52 -10.98 -3.52
CA ALA A 189 15.40 -10.11 -4.31
C ALA A 189 14.72 -8.76 -4.53
N ILE A 190 15.46 -7.67 -4.36
CA ILE A 190 14.97 -6.30 -4.52
C ILE A 190 15.78 -5.65 -5.62
N GLU A 191 15.09 -5.18 -6.66
CA GLU A 191 15.67 -4.43 -7.75
C GLU A 191 15.16 -2.99 -7.69
N GLN A 192 16.06 -2.03 -7.45
CA GLN A 192 15.74 -0.60 -7.51
C GLN A 192 15.75 -0.14 -8.96
N SER A 193 14.77 0.68 -9.36
CA SER A 193 14.71 1.28 -10.68
C SER A 193 14.30 2.75 -10.60
N ARG A 194 14.77 3.54 -11.57
CA ARG A 194 14.31 4.93 -11.78
C ARG A 194 12.91 4.99 -12.37
N GLU A 195 12.47 3.88 -12.96
CA GLU A 195 11.15 3.77 -13.57
C GLU A 195 10.62 2.34 -13.37
N VAL A 196 9.48 2.24 -12.71
CA VAL A 196 8.65 1.05 -12.64
C VAL A 196 7.23 1.43 -13.02
N THR A 197 6.48 0.46 -13.55
CA THR A 197 5.11 0.67 -14.00
C THR A 197 4.17 -0.22 -13.20
N VAL A 198 3.15 0.39 -12.61
CA VAL A 198 1.99 -0.29 -12.03
C VAL A 198 0.84 -0.18 -13.02
N THR A 199 0.42 -1.32 -13.56
CA THR A 199 -0.61 -1.42 -14.61
C THR A 199 -1.95 -1.94 -14.09
N ALA A 200 -1.93 -2.71 -13.01
CA ALA A 200 -3.13 -3.23 -12.38
C ALA A 200 -3.98 -2.08 -11.83
N LEU A 201 -5.29 -2.26 -11.97
CA LEU A 201 -6.31 -1.29 -11.55
C LEU A 201 -7.17 -1.91 -10.45
N ARG A 202 -7.68 -1.06 -9.55
CA ARG A 202 -8.71 -1.47 -8.58
C ARG A 202 -10.06 -1.51 -9.26
N GLU A 203 -10.76 -2.63 -9.07
CA GLU A 203 -12.20 -2.70 -9.34
C GLU A 203 -12.95 -2.11 -8.17
N LEU A 204 -13.37 -0.85 -8.33
CA LEU A 204 -14.12 -0.12 -7.32
C LEU A 204 -15.55 -0.65 -7.25
N LYS A 205 -15.91 -1.38 -6.19
CA LYS A 205 -17.31 -1.78 -5.98
C LYS A 205 -18.19 -0.55 -5.73
N PRO A 206 -19.36 -0.45 -6.39
CA PRO A 206 -20.33 0.60 -6.11
C PRO A 206 -20.90 0.43 -4.70
N HIS A 207 -21.08 1.53 -3.99
CA HIS A 207 -21.71 1.51 -2.67
C HIS A 207 -23.22 1.37 -2.81
N THR A 208 -23.82 0.39 -2.13
CA THR A 208 -25.28 0.17 -2.13
C THR A 208 -26.02 1.03 -1.11
N TYR A 209 -25.36 1.39 0.00
CA TYR A 209 -26.01 2.03 1.15
C TYR A 209 -25.40 3.37 1.57
N SER A 210 -24.16 3.66 1.17
CA SER A 210 -23.52 4.94 1.43
C SER A 210 -23.57 5.82 0.19
N GLN A 211 -24.02 7.05 0.40
CA GLN A 211 -23.84 8.16 -0.52
C GLN A 211 -22.91 9.16 0.17
N PRO A 212 -21.97 9.79 -0.54
CA PRO A 212 -21.11 10.76 0.11
C PRO A 212 -21.93 11.98 0.53
N GLY A 213 -21.54 12.59 1.65
CA GLY A 213 -22.26 13.74 2.21
C GLY A 213 -22.23 14.94 1.27
N ASN A 214 -23.38 15.61 1.15
CA ASN A 214 -23.53 16.90 0.45
C ASN A 214 -22.61 17.98 1.03
#